data_AF-A0A7V3T288-F1
#
_entry.id   AF-A0A7V3T288-F1
#
_cell.length_a   1.000
_cell.length_b   1.000
_cell.length_c   1.000
_cell.angle_alpha   90.00
_cell.angle_beta   90.00
_cell.angle_gamma   90.00
#
_symmetry.space_group_name_H-M   'P 1'
#
loop_
_entity.id
_entity.type
_entity.pdbx_description
1 polymer ?
#
loop_
_entity_poly.entity_id
_entity_poly.type
_entity_poly.pdbx_seq_one_letter_code
_entity_poly.pdbx_strand_id
1 'polypeptide(L)'
;MRIGIIGCGMTGLTAAYELSKKGHEVELFEESEAVGGIAGALQLNGFFLEKYYHHFFKSDKHIISLLEELGLEKELQWLESRMGYYAGNRAYEFGTPQSLLKFKPLPIPDKFRFGVSVLRLMGITDWHSLENVTAKDWLIRNAGSKAFEKVWKPLLVTKFGEQYDKISMAWMWGKIKLRGTSKEKGKEVLGYISGSTGLIFDRLTEKLERGRAKINL
;
A
#
# COMPACT_ATOMS: atom_id res chain seq x y z
N MET A 1 -0.90 -32.97 -8.69
CA MET A 1 0.39 -32.51 -9.25
C MET A 1 1.28 -32.11 -8.09
N ARG A 2 2.61 -32.23 -8.25
CA ARG A 2 3.59 -31.69 -7.31
C ARG A 2 4.10 -30.35 -7.83
N ILE A 3 4.08 -29.33 -6.99
CA ILE A 3 4.36 -27.94 -7.37
C ILE A 3 5.41 -27.37 -6.41
N GLY A 4 6.52 -26.89 -6.98
CA GLY A 4 7.54 -26.14 -6.25
C GLY A 4 7.27 -24.63 -6.35
N ILE A 5 7.39 -23.90 -5.25
CA ILE A 5 7.27 -22.43 -5.18
C ILE A 5 8.57 -21.87 -4.59
N ILE A 6 9.13 -20.86 -5.27
CA ILE A 6 10.33 -20.16 -4.81
C ILE A 6 9.89 -18.83 -4.17
N GLY A 7 10.28 -18.64 -2.91
CA GLY A 7 9.94 -17.50 -2.05
C GLY A 7 8.77 -17.79 -1.10
N CYS A 8 8.99 -17.61 0.20
CA CYS A 8 8.00 -17.73 1.27
C CYS A 8 7.47 -16.35 1.73
N GLY A 9 7.45 -15.36 0.83
CA GLY A 9 6.73 -14.11 1.04
C GLY A 9 5.21 -14.27 0.94
N MET A 10 4.47 -13.16 1.09
CA MET A 10 3.00 -13.14 1.03
C MET A 10 2.45 -13.83 -0.22
N THR A 11 3.02 -13.56 -1.40
CA THR A 11 2.57 -14.17 -2.66
C THR A 11 2.82 -15.68 -2.69
N GLY A 12 3.98 -16.15 -2.23
CA GLY A 12 4.32 -17.57 -2.26
C GLY A 12 3.46 -18.40 -1.31
N LEU A 13 3.30 -17.92 -0.07
CA LEU A 13 2.48 -18.60 0.94
C LEU A 13 0.99 -18.63 0.56
N THR A 14 0.45 -17.54 0.01
CA THR A 14 -0.96 -17.53 -0.44
C THR A 14 -1.17 -18.39 -1.68
N ALA A 15 -0.24 -18.39 -2.63
CA ALA A 15 -0.28 -19.30 -3.78
C ALA A 15 -0.24 -20.77 -3.31
N ALA A 16 0.65 -21.10 -2.38
CA ALA A 16 0.73 -22.43 -1.79
C ALA A 16 -0.57 -22.83 -1.09
N TYR A 17 -1.17 -21.90 -0.35
CA TYR A 17 -2.38 -22.15 0.41
C TYR A 17 -3.54 -22.48 -0.54
N GLU A 18 -3.71 -21.69 -1.59
CA GLU A 18 -4.73 -21.91 -2.62
C GLU A 18 -4.52 -23.20 -3.43
N LEU A 19 -3.26 -23.54 -3.76
CA LEU A 19 -2.94 -24.79 -4.45
C LEU A 19 -3.14 -26.02 -3.54
N SER A 20 -2.82 -25.90 -2.26
CA SER A 20 -3.04 -26.97 -1.27
C SER A 20 -4.54 -27.22 -1.06
N LYS A 21 -5.37 -26.17 -1.01
CA LYS A 21 -6.85 -26.29 -0.98
C LYS A 21 -7.41 -27.04 -2.19
N LYS A 22 -6.71 -27.00 -3.33
CA LYS A 22 -7.07 -27.74 -4.56
C LYS A 22 -6.51 -29.17 -4.60
N GLY A 23 -5.91 -29.66 -3.51
CA GLY A 23 -5.37 -31.02 -3.41
C GLY A 23 -4.06 -31.24 -4.16
N HIS A 24 -3.30 -30.17 -4.44
CA HIS A 24 -1.95 -30.30 -4.99
C HIS A 24 -0.93 -30.52 -3.87
N GLU A 25 0.14 -31.26 -4.18
CA GLU A 25 1.30 -31.39 -3.31
C GLU A 25 2.19 -30.17 -3.52
N VAL A 26 2.37 -29.35 -2.50
CA VAL A 26 3.11 -28.08 -2.60
C VAL A 26 4.35 -28.12 -1.73
N GLU A 27 5.45 -27.64 -2.29
CA GLU A 27 6.71 -27.47 -1.59
C GLU A 27 7.24 -26.06 -1.84
N LEU A 28 7.52 -25.33 -0.77
CA LEU A 28 8.06 -23.98 -0.81
C LEU A 28 9.54 -24.00 -0.46
N PHE A 29 10.29 -23.07 -1.06
CA PHE A 29 11.71 -22.85 -0.82
C PHE A 29 11.96 -21.37 -0.57
N GLU A 30 12.60 -21.04 0.53
CA GLU A 30 13.03 -19.69 0.90
C GLU A 30 14.52 -19.71 1.22
N GLU A 31 15.21 -18.60 0.91
CA GLU A 31 16.63 -18.47 1.21
C GLU A 31 16.86 -17.98 2.64
N SER A 32 15.91 -17.20 3.19
CA SER A 32 16.00 -16.69 4.54
C SER A 32 15.48 -17.66 5.59
N GLU A 33 16.04 -17.58 6.80
CA GLU A 33 15.67 -18.38 7.98
C GLU A 33 14.21 -18.17 8.48
N ALA A 34 13.42 -17.30 7.84
CA ALA A 34 12.05 -17.01 8.24
C ALA A 34 11.15 -16.68 7.03
N VAL A 35 9.87 -17.02 7.16
CA VAL A 35 8.85 -16.66 6.17
C VAL A 35 8.48 -15.16 6.20
N GLY A 36 7.72 -14.72 5.20
CA GLY A 36 7.13 -13.38 5.13
C GLY A 36 7.87 -12.39 4.22
N GLY A 37 9.13 -12.64 3.88
CA GLY A 37 9.92 -11.79 2.98
C GLY A 37 9.93 -10.31 3.44
N ILE A 38 9.67 -9.37 2.52
CA ILE A 38 9.55 -7.93 2.83
C ILE A 38 8.33 -7.56 3.69
N ALA A 39 7.39 -8.49 3.86
CA ALA A 39 6.23 -8.30 4.72
C ALA A 39 6.37 -9.01 6.07
N GLY A 40 7.49 -9.72 6.31
CA GLY A 40 7.73 -10.38 7.58
C GLY A 40 7.97 -9.39 8.73
N ALA A 41 7.97 -9.94 9.94
CA ALA A 41 8.26 -9.23 11.18
C ALA A 41 9.54 -9.74 11.83
N LEU A 42 10.13 -8.91 12.69
CA LEU A 42 11.28 -9.23 13.52
C LEU A 42 10.89 -9.09 14.99
N GLN A 43 11.35 -10.00 15.84
CA GLN A 43 11.11 -9.92 17.27
C GLN A 43 12.14 -8.99 17.92
N LEU A 44 11.67 -7.98 18.64
CA LEU A 44 12.49 -7.02 19.38
C LEU A 44 11.90 -6.85 20.78
N ASN A 45 12.66 -7.21 21.82
CA ASN A 45 12.30 -6.99 23.23
C ASN A 45 10.88 -7.47 23.61
N GLY A 46 10.47 -8.65 23.11
CA GLY A 46 9.16 -9.23 23.41
C GLY A 46 8.01 -8.71 22.55
N PHE A 47 8.28 -7.82 21.59
CA PHE A 47 7.31 -7.33 20.61
C PHE A 47 7.73 -7.72 19.20
N PHE A 48 6.79 -7.71 18.27
CA PHE A 48 7.06 -7.86 16.86
C PHE A 48 7.08 -6.49 16.19
N LEU A 49 8.08 -6.25 15.35
CA LEU A 49 8.22 -5.08 14.51
C LEU A 49 8.21 -5.51 13.05
N GLU A 50 7.41 -4.86 12.22
CA GLU A 50 7.41 -5.15 10.78
C GLU A 50 8.75 -4.76 10.15
N LYS A 51 9.29 -5.60 9.26
CA LYS A 51 10.51 -5.29 8.51
C LYS A 51 10.33 -4.01 7.67
N TYR A 52 9.14 -3.81 7.12
CA TYR A 52 8.75 -2.64 6.34
C TYR A 52 7.31 -2.23 6.65
N TYR A 53 6.94 -0.99 6.30
CA TYR A 53 5.60 -0.49 6.55
C TYR A 53 4.56 -1.20 5.67
N HIS A 54 3.48 -1.70 6.28
CA HIS A 54 2.36 -2.30 5.58
C HIS A 54 1.05 -1.79 6.16
N HIS A 55 0.07 -1.57 5.29
CA HIS A 55 -1.30 -1.23 5.65
C HIS A 55 -2.25 -1.72 4.57
N PHE A 56 -3.51 -1.92 4.94
CA PHE A 56 -4.57 -2.34 4.02
C PHE A 56 -5.51 -1.18 3.72
N PHE A 57 -6.06 -1.16 2.52
CA PHE A 57 -7.18 -0.31 2.15
C PHE A 57 -8.49 -1.08 2.28
N LYS A 58 -9.61 -0.38 2.54
CA LYS A 58 -10.95 -0.99 2.57
C LYS A 58 -11.34 -1.71 1.27
N SER A 59 -10.68 -1.35 0.16
CA SER A 59 -10.83 -1.96 -1.16
C SER A 59 -10.08 -3.28 -1.32
N ASP A 60 -9.17 -3.65 -0.42
CA ASP A 60 -8.31 -4.82 -0.57
C ASP A 60 -9.06 -6.09 -0.16
N LYS A 61 -10.08 -6.47 -0.96
CA LYS A 61 -11.02 -7.55 -0.62
C LYS A 61 -10.35 -8.90 -0.46
N HIS A 62 -9.31 -9.19 -1.25
CA HIS A 62 -8.62 -10.47 -1.19
C HIS A 62 -7.88 -10.70 0.14
N ILE A 63 -7.15 -9.69 0.63
CA ILE A 63 -6.47 -9.83 1.92
C ILE A 63 -7.46 -9.82 3.08
N ILE A 64 -8.53 -9.02 3.01
CA ILE A 64 -9.59 -9.02 4.03
C ILE A 64 -10.26 -10.40 4.11
N SER A 65 -10.63 -10.99 2.97
CA SER A 65 -11.18 -12.36 2.91
C SER A 65 -10.19 -13.39 3.44
N LEU A 66 -8.90 -13.26 3.12
CA LEU A 66 -7.88 -14.16 3.64
C LEU A 66 -7.76 -14.05 5.17
N LEU A 67 -7.84 -12.85 5.73
CA LEU A 67 -7.83 -12.67 7.19
C LEU A 67 -9.03 -13.37 7.84
N GLU A 68 -10.22 -13.29 7.25
CA GLU A 68 -11.40 -14.04 7.71
C GLU A 68 -11.16 -15.57 7.66
N GLU A 69 -10.62 -16.09 6.55
CA GLU A 69 -10.28 -17.52 6.41
C GLU A 69 -9.24 -18.01 7.43
N LEU A 70 -8.30 -17.14 7.80
CA LEU A 70 -7.26 -17.42 8.80
C LEU A 70 -7.75 -17.19 10.24
N GLY A 71 -8.99 -16.71 10.43
CA GLY A 71 -9.55 -16.37 11.74
C GLY A 71 -8.89 -15.15 12.39
N LEU A 72 -8.34 -14.24 11.58
CA LEU A 72 -7.64 -13.01 11.98
C LEU A 72 -8.49 -11.73 11.82
N GLU A 73 -9.80 -11.88 11.64
CA GLU A 73 -10.73 -10.77 11.42
C GLU A 73 -10.78 -9.79 12.60
N LYS A 74 -10.59 -10.29 13.82
CA LYS A 74 -10.69 -9.51 15.07
C LYS A 74 -9.44 -8.67 15.33
N GLU A 75 -8.32 -9.11 14.75
CA GLU A 75 -7.03 -8.45 14.82
C GLU A 75 -6.95 -7.30 13.81
N LEU A 76 -7.79 -7.28 12.77
CA LEU A 76 -7.83 -6.19 11.80
C LEU A 76 -8.46 -4.93 12.40
N GLN A 77 -7.65 -3.88 12.52
CA GLN A 77 -8.05 -2.58 13.03
C GLN A 77 -8.01 -1.51 11.93
N TRP A 78 -9.07 -0.71 11.84
CA TRP A 78 -9.13 0.45 10.95
C TRP A 78 -8.82 1.71 11.73
N LEU A 79 -7.68 2.33 11.45
CA LEU A 79 -7.19 3.50 12.16
C LEU A 79 -7.20 4.74 11.26
N GLU A 80 -7.66 5.87 11.81
CA GLU A 80 -7.60 7.17 11.13
C GLU A 80 -6.15 7.52 10.78
N SER A 81 -5.89 7.77 9.49
CA SER A 81 -4.54 8.14 9.05
C SER A 81 -4.27 9.62 9.30
N ARG A 82 -3.04 9.92 9.73
CA ARG A 82 -2.51 11.28 9.84
C ARG A 82 -1.27 11.38 8.97
N MET A 83 -1.21 12.39 8.13
CA MET A 83 -0.06 12.64 7.25
C MET A 83 0.65 13.94 7.64
N GLY A 84 1.97 13.87 7.70
CA GLY A 84 2.86 15.01 7.84
C GLY A 84 3.60 15.29 6.53
N TYR A 85 3.76 16.57 6.19
CA TYR A 85 4.58 17.02 5.07
C TYR A 85 5.65 17.98 5.57
N TYR A 86 6.92 17.63 5.42
CA TYR A 86 8.03 18.47 5.86
C TYR A 86 8.54 19.33 4.71
N ALA A 87 8.51 20.64 4.88
CA ALA A 87 8.95 21.60 3.88
C ALA A 87 9.43 22.90 4.52
N GLY A 88 10.54 23.46 4.03
CA GLY A 88 11.04 24.75 4.51
C GLY A 88 11.32 24.77 6.02
N ASN A 89 11.96 23.71 6.53
CA ASN A 89 12.26 23.51 7.95
C ASN A 89 11.02 23.48 8.88
N ARG A 90 9.86 23.06 8.36
CA ARG A 90 8.62 22.96 9.13
C ARG A 90 7.81 21.73 8.72
N ALA A 91 7.24 21.07 9.72
CA ALA A 91 6.21 20.05 9.52
C ALA A 91 4.83 20.69 9.36
N TYR A 92 4.09 20.23 8.36
CA TYR A 92 2.70 20.59 8.11
C TYR A 92 1.84 19.33 8.22
N GLU A 93 0.64 19.47 8.79
CA GLU A 93 -0.41 18.49 8.50
C GLU A 93 -0.69 18.48 7.00
N PHE A 94 -1.06 17.33 6.45
CA PHE A 94 -1.39 17.19 5.05
C PHE A 94 -2.47 16.14 4.81
N GLY A 95 -3.12 16.17 3.65
CA GLY A 95 -4.11 15.17 3.25
C GLY A 95 -5.58 15.53 3.50
N THR A 96 -5.88 16.74 3.99
CA THR A 96 -7.24 17.26 4.13
C THR A 96 -7.40 18.62 3.44
N PRO A 97 -8.61 19.02 3.03
CA PRO A 97 -8.83 20.36 2.49
C PRO A 97 -8.36 21.47 3.44
N GLN A 98 -8.58 21.33 4.74
CA GLN A 98 -8.16 22.30 5.75
C GLN A 98 -6.64 22.38 5.87
N SER A 99 -5.94 21.25 5.82
CA SER A 99 -4.48 21.24 5.88
C SER A 99 -3.85 21.79 4.59
N LEU A 100 -4.45 21.54 3.42
CA LEU A 100 -4.04 22.18 2.16
C LEU A 100 -4.16 23.71 2.23
N LEU A 101 -5.25 24.24 2.79
CA LEU A 101 -5.40 25.70 2.96
C LEU A 101 -4.31 26.29 3.88
N LYS A 102 -3.90 25.55 4.92
CA LYS A 102 -2.81 25.94 5.85
C LYS A 102 -1.40 25.70 5.30
N PHE A 103 -1.25 24.95 4.20
CA PHE A 103 0.04 24.61 3.62
C PHE A 103 0.72 25.83 2.97
N LYS A 104 1.60 26.50 3.73
CA LYS A 104 2.29 27.73 3.29
C LYS A 104 3.22 27.58 2.07
N PRO A 105 3.88 26.42 1.83
CA PRO A 105 4.78 26.27 0.68
C PRO A 105 4.09 26.38 -0.70
N LEU A 106 2.76 26.25 -0.75
CA LEU A 106 1.97 26.36 -1.98
C LEU A 106 1.18 27.69 -1.99
N PRO A 107 1.29 28.53 -3.04
CA PRO A 107 0.47 29.74 -3.15
C PRO A 107 -1.02 29.43 -3.30
N ILE A 108 -1.88 30.41 -2.97
CA ILE A 108 -3.35 30.23 -2.97
C ILE A 108 -3.90 29.79 -4.35
N PRO A 109 -3.50 30.39 -5.49
CA PRO A 109 -3.99 29.93 -6.80
C PRO A 109 -3.62 28.47 -7.09
N ASP A 110 -2.43 28.06 -6.69
CA ASP A 110 -1.94 26.70 -6.89
C ASP A 110 -2.65 25.70 -5.96
N LYS A 111 -3.08 26.12 -4.76
CA LYS A 111 -3.93 25.30 -3.88
C LYS A 111 -5.28 24.99 -4.53
N PHE A 112 -5.90 25.98 -5.18
CA PHE A 112 -7.16 25.78 -5.88
C PHE A 112 -6.98 24.80 -7.04
N ARG A 113 -5.96 25.02 -7.90
CA ARG A 113 -5.64 24.10 -9.00
C ARG A 113 -5.32 22.70 -8.51
N PHE A 114 -4.58 22.57 -7.41
CA PHE A 114 -4.31 21.29 -6.76
C PHE A 114 -5.61 20.59 -6.37
N GLY A 115 -6.50 21.27 -5.64
CA GLY A 115 -7.79 20.71 -5.22
C GLY A 115 -8.65 20.26 -6.40
N VAL A 116 -8.80 21.10 -7.43
CA VAL A 116 -9.54 20.77 -8.66
C VAL A 116 -8.91 19.57 -9.37
N SER A 117 -7.59 19.48 -9.44
CA SER A 117 -6.90 18.35 -10.07
C SER A 117 -7.17 17.02 -9.35
N VAL A 118 -7.21 17.04 -8.01
CA VAL A 118 -7.55 15.86 -7.20
C VAL A 118 -9.00 15.46 -7.42
N LEU A 119 -9.95 16.42 -7.43
CA LEU A 119 -11.35 16.13 -7.73
C LEU A 119 -11.53 15.54 -9.14
N ARG A 120 -10.82 16.09 -10.13
CA ARG A 120 -10.80 15.55 -11.50
C ARG A 120 -10.32 14.10 -11.52
N LEU A 121 -9.23 13.78 -10.82
CA LEU A 121 -8.72 12.41 -10.73
C LEU A 121 -9.70 11.45 -10.03
N MET A 122 -10.35 11.92 -8.96
CA MET A 122 -11.37 11.14 -8.26
C MET A 122 -12.58 10.84 -9.15
N GLY A 123 -12.89 11.70 -10.11
CA GLY A 123 -13.95 11.52 -11.10
C GLY A 123 -13.60 10.60 -12.28
N ILE A 124 -12.32 10.29 -12.51
CA ILE A 124 -11.91 9.34 -13.55
C ILE A 124 -12.25 7.91 -13.10
N THR A 125 -12.88 7.16 -14.01
CA THR A 125 -13.28 5.75 -13.84
C THR A 125 -12.49 4.82 -14.76
N ASP A 126 -12.21 5.25 -15.99
CA ASP A 126 -11.39 4.50 -16.94
C ASP A 126 -9.92 4.95 -16.87
N TRP A 127 -9.08 4.07 -16.34
CA TRP A 127 -7.67 4.33 -16.11
C TRP A 127 -6.82 4.18 -17.38
N HIS A 128 -7.30 3.48 -18.41
CA HIS A 128 -6.59 3.34 -19.69
C HIS A 128 -6.35 4.70 -20.35
N SER A 129 -7.27 5.65 -20.14
CA SER A 129 -7.11 7.04 -20.58
C SER A 129 -5.87 7.76 -20.02
N LEU A 130 -5.24 7.21 -18.98
CA LEU A 130 -4.06 7.75 -18.30
C LEU A 130 -2.77 6.96 -18.58
N GLU A 131 -2.81 5.87 -19.34
CA GLU A 131 -1.64 5.03 -19.60
C GLU A 131 -0.58 5.75 -20.45
N ASN A 132 -1.04 6.48 -21.47
CA ASN A 132 -0.18 7.14 -22.47
C ASN A 132 0.32 8.54 -22.05
N VAL A 133 0.20 8.90 -20.77
CA VAL A 133 0.68 10.18 -20.25
C VAL A 133 1.45 9.99 -18.95
N THR A 134 2.56 10.71 -18.79
CA THR A 134 3.34 10.66 -17.55
C THR A 134 2.60 11.39 -16.43
N ALA A 135 2.85 10.99 -15.19
CA ALA A 135 2.34 11.65 -14.01
C ALA A 135 2.81 13.11 -13.94
N LYS A 136 4.06 13.37 -14.32
CA LYS A 136 4.63 14.72 -14.41
C LYS A 136 3.82 15.61 -15.36
N ASP A 137 3.65 15.18 -16.61
CA ASP A 137 3.02 16.01 -17.63
C ASP A 137 1.55 16.27 -17.31
N TRP A 138 0.84 15.23 -16.84
CA TRP A 138 -0.55 15.38 -16.43
C TRP A 138 -0.69 16.34 -15.24
N LEU A 139 0.14 16.19 -14.20
CA LEU A 139 0.06 17.01 -12.99
C LEU A 139 0.48 18.46 -13.26
N ILE A 140 1.50 18.72 -14.08
CA ILE A 140 1.86 20.08 -14.49
C ILE A 140 0.71 20.73 -15.25
N ARG A 141 0.11 20.01 -16.21
CA ARG A 141 -1.00 20.53 -17.02
C ARG A 141 -2.23 20.87 -16.16
N ASN A 142 -2.58 19.99 -15.21
CA ASN A 142 -3.83 20.11 -14.44
C ASN A 142 -3.65 20.87 -13.12
N ALA A 143 -2.64 20.55 -12.33
CA ALA A 143 -2.38 21.15 -11.02
C ALA A 143 -1.47 22.39 -11.09
N GLY A 144 -0.68 22.54 -12.17
CA GLY A 144 0.28 23.64 -12.34
C GLY A 144 1.69 23.28 -11.87
N SER A 145 2.69 23.94 -12.45
CA SER A 145 4.12 23.63 -12.20
C SER A 145 4.52 23.80 -10.74
N LYS A 146 3.97 24.78 -10.00
CA LYS A 146 4.30 24.97 -8.58
C LYS A 146 3.73 23.85 -7.70
N ALA A 147 2.50 23.38 -7.98
CA ALA A 147 1.93 22.24 -7.29
C ALA A 147 2.73 20.96 -7.57
N PHE A 148 3.19 20.78 -8.81
CA PHE A 148 4.10 19.70 -9.15
C PHE A 148 5.41 19.79 -8.38
N GLU A 149 6.14 20.91 -8.49
CA GLU A 149 7.46 21.07 -7.88
C GLU A 149 7.43 21.02 -6.34
N LYS A 150 6.39 21.56 -5.70
CA LYS A 150 6.31 21.67 -4.22
C LYS A 150 5.68 20.47 -3.54
N VAL A 151 4.84 19.70 -4.24
CA VAL A 151 4.09 18.58 -3.65
C VAL A 151 4.39 17.26 -4.36
N TRP A 152 4.14 17.18 -5.67
CA TRP A 152 4.16 15.89 -6.35
C TRP A 152 5.56 15.37 -6.70
N LYS A 153 6.46 16.27 -7.12
CA LYS A 153 7.84 15.92 -7.51
C LYS A 153 8.62 15.32 -6.35
N PRO A 154 8.65 15.90 -5.13
CA PRO A 154 9.34 15.28 -4.00
C PRO A 154 8.84 13.86 -3.71
N LEU A 155 7.51 13.64 -3.76
CA LEU A 155 6.92 12.32 -3.54
C LEU A 155 7.31 11.30 -4.62
N LEU A 156 7.35 11.73 -5.89
CA LEU A 156 7.76 10.88 -7.01
C LEU A 156 9.27 10.60 -6.96
N VAL A 157 10.10 11.59 -6.67
CA VAL A 157 11.56 11.44 -6.55
C VAL A 157 11.92 10.50 -5.39
N THR A 158 11.29 10.65 -4.23
CA THR A 158 11.51 9.72 -3.10
C THR A 158 11.20 8.28 -3.46
N LYS A 159 10.24 8.06 -4.37
CA LYS A 159 9.80 6.72 -4.74
C LYS A 159 10.54 6.10 -5.93
N PHE A 160 10.93 6.92 -6.91
CA PHE A 160 11.43 6.46 -8.20
C PHE A 160 12.79 7.04 -8.59
N GLY A 161 13.37 7.89 -7.73
CA GLY A 161 14.66 8.52 -7.97
C GLY A 161 14.69 9.30 -9.28
N GLU A 162 15.70 9.06 -10.10
CA GLU A 162 15.92 9.71 -11.39
C GLU A 162 14.80 9.43 -12.42
N GLN A 163 14.03 8.37 -12.23
CA GLN A 163 12.95 7.98 -13.15
C GLN A 163 11.60 8.63 -12.82
N TYR A 164 11.55 9.58 -11.88
CA TYR A 164 10.32 10.21 -11.41
C TYR A 164 9.45 10.81 -12.53
N ASP A 165 10.05 11.19 -13.66
CA ASP A 165 9.35 11.80 -14.79
C ASP A 165 8.88 10.83 -15.87
N LYS A 166 9.18 9.54 -15.72
CA LYS A 166 8.75 8.46 -16.63
C LYS A 166 7.55 7.68 -16.14
N ILE A 167 7.07 7.98 -14.93
CA ILE A 167 6.01 7.22 -14.27
C ILE A 167 4.67 7.49 -14.96
N SER A 168 3.94 6.44 -15.32
CA SER A 168 2.60 6.54 -15.90
C SER A 168 1.62 7.24 -14.95
N MET A 169 0.74 8.08 -15.50
CA MET A 169 -0.32 8.72 -14.71
C MET A 169 -1.34 7.71 -14.20
N ALA A 170 -1.54 6.57 -14.88
CA ALA A 170 -2.38 5.48 -14.41
C ALA A 170 -1.93 4.97 -13.02
N TRP A 171 -0.61 4.85 -12.82
CA TRP A 171 -0.04 4.45 -11.53
C TRP A 171 -0.35 5.47 -10.42
N MET A 172 -0.14 6.77 -10.70
CA MET A 172 -0.40 7.85 -9.74
C MET A 172 -1.89 7.94 -9.39
N TRP A 173 -2.75 7.86 -10.42
CA TRP A 173 -4.20 7.81 -10.25
C TRP A 173 -4.62 6.65 -9.36
N GLY A 174 -4.06 5.45 -9.57
CA GLY A 174 -4.35 4.29 -8.72
C GLY A 174 -4.04 4.55 -7.25
N LYS A 175 -2.92 5.21 -6.94
CA LYS A 175 -2.58 5.57 -5.55
C LYS A 175 -3.51 6.63 -4.96
N ILE A 176 -3.89 7.64 -5.73
CA ILE A 176 -4.82 8.68 -5.28
C ILE A 176 -6.22 8.09 -5.06
N LYS A 177 -6.69 7.23 -5.98
CA LYS A 177 -8.00 6.58 -5.89
C LYS A 177 -8.08 5.67 -4.67
N LEU A 178 -7.12 4.76 -4.48
CA LEU A 178 -7.07 3.83 -3.34
C LEU A 178 -7.18 4.55 -2.00
N ARG A 179 -6.37 5.60 -1.80
CA ARG A 179 -6.40 6.44 -0.59
C ARG A 179 -7.72 7.21 -0.47
N GLY A 180 -8.20 7.78 -1.58
CA GLY A 180 -9.43 8.54 -1.65
C GLY A 180 -10.69 7.73 -1.33
N THR A 181 -10.66 6.41 -1.55
CA THR A 181 -11.79 5.49 -1.31
C THR A 181 -11.73 4.75 0.04
N SER A 182 -10.57 4.67 0.69
CA SER A 182 -10.45 4.04 2.01
C SER A 182 -10.83 5.02 3.12
N LYS A 183 -12.14 5.16 3.38
CA LYS A 183 -12.67 6.16 4.31
C LYS A 183 -13.75 5.64 5.25
N GLU A 184 -13.80 6.21 6.45
CA GLU A 184 -14.91 6.11 7.40
C GLU A 184 -15.30 7.50 7.90
N LYS A 185 -16.62 7.80 7.92
CA LYS A 185 -17.14 9.12 8.34
C LYS A 185 -16.43 10.29 7.63
N GLY A 186 -16.06 10.10 6.36
CA GLY A 186 -15.37 11.10 5.54
C GLY A 186 -13.86 11.23 5.75
N LYS A 187 -13.27 10.48 6.67
CA LYS A 187 -11.83 10.50 6.99
C LYS A 187 -11.10 9.29 6.43
N GLU A 188 -9.84 9.47 6.01
CA GLU A 188 -9.00 8.35 5.56
C GLU A 188 -8.73 7.39 6.72
N VAL A 189 -8.97 6.10 6.48
CA VAL A 189 -8.61 5.02 7.41
C VAL A 189 -7.75 3.98 6.70
N LEU A 190 -6.80 3.42 7.44
CA LEU A 190 -5.91 2.36 6.98
C LEU A 190 -6.03 1.16 7.93
N GLY A 191 -5.97 -0.05 7.35
CA GLY A 191 -6.09 -1.31 8.06
C GLY A 191 -4.73 -1.79 8.57
N TYR A 192 -4.68 -2.25 9.81
CA TYR A 192 -3.50 -2.81 10.47
C TYR A 192 -3.88 -4.07 11.24
N ILE A 193 -2.93 -4.99 11.44
CA ILE A 193 -3.11 -6.16 12.31
C ILE A 193 -2.60 -5.82 13.70
N SER A 194 -3.47 -5.97 14.70
CA SER A 194 -3.10 -5.89 16.10
C SER A 194 -2.11 -7.01 16.44
N GLY A 195 -1.00 -6.67 17.09
CA GLY A 195 0.09 -7.61 17.38
C GLY A 195 1.19 -7.55 16.33
N SER A 196 0.94 -8.04 15.12
CA SER A 196 1.84 -7.94 13.96
C SER A 196 1.20 -8.52 12.70
N THR A 197 1.61 -8.06 11.52
CA THR A 197 1.32 -8.75 10.24
C THR A 197 2.00 -10.13 10.17
N GLY A 198 3.01 -10.37 11.02
CA GLY A 198 3.60 -11.68 11.34
C GLY A 198 2.57 -12.78 11.54
N LEU A 199 1.45 -12.46 12.22
CA LEU A 199 0.36 -13.40 12.51
C LEU A 199 -0.24 -14.02 11.24
N ILE A 200 -0.24 -13.29 10.12
CA ILE A 200 -0.74 -13.79 8.83
C ILE A 200 0.16 -14.94 8.36
N PHE A 201 1.48 -14.77 8.45
CA PHE A 201 2.44 -15.79 8.01
C PHE A 201 2.45 -16.99 8.95
N ASP A 202 2.31 -16.77 10.25
CA ASP A 202 2.18 -17.85 11.23
C ASP A 202 0.96 -18.72 10.92
N ARG A 203 -0.21 -18.08 10.68
CA ARG A 203 -1.46 -18.80 10.35
C ARG A 203 -1.40 -19.49 9.00
N LEU A 204 -0.79 -18.87 7.99
CA LEU A 204 -0.60 -19.51 6.69
C LEU A 204 0.31 -20.74 6.81
N THR A 205 1.43 -20.61 7.51
CA THR A 205 2.37 -21.71 7.76
C THR A 205 1.69 -22.87 8.49
N GLU A 206 0.97 -22.58 9.58
CA GLU A 206 0.20 -23.57 10.34
C GLU A 206 -0.81 -24.32 9.46
N LYS A 207 -1.52 -23.61 8.57
CA LYS A 207 -2.50 -24.21 7.66
C LYS A 207 -1.83 -25.04 6.57
N LEU A 208 -0.70 -24.58 6.03
CA LEU A 208 0.07 -25.28 5.00
C LEU A 208 0.66 -26.58 5.52
N GLU A 209 1.29 -26.57 6.68
CA GLU A 209 1.86 -27.76 7.31
C GLU A 209 0.78 -28.79 7.66
N ARG A 210 -0.37 -28.35 8.18
CA ARG A 210 -1.55 -29.23 8.36
C ARG A 210 -2.05 -29.82 7.05
N GLY A 211 -1.95 -29.07 5.96
CA GLY A 211 -2.22 -29.51 4.59
C GLY A 211 -1.12 -30.40 3.99
N ARG A 212 -0.08 -30.75 4.76
CA ARG A 212 1.10 -31.52 4.33
C ARG A 212 1.96 -30.83 3.27
N ALA A 213 1.79 -29.52 3.07
CA ALA A 213 2.75 -28.75 2.31
C ALA A 213 4.08 -28.68 3.08
N LYS A 214 5.19 -28.66 2.36
CA LYS A 214 6.54 -28.57 2.93
C LYS A 214 7.08 -27.16 2.74
N ILE A 215 7.68 -26.61 3.79
CA ILE A 215 8.34 -25.31 3.75
C ILE A 215 9.81 -25.54 4.09
N ASN A 216 10.69 -25.23 3.13
CA ASN A 216 12.13 -25.32 3.29
C ASN A 216 12.69 -23.90 3.41
N LEU A 217 13.28 -23.58 4.57
CA LEU A 217 13.94 -22.31 4.88
C LEU A 217 15.46 -22.46 4.81
#